data_AF-A0A2L0ABW9-F1
#
_entry.id   AF-A0A2L0ABW9-F1
#
_cell.length_a   1.000
_cell.length_b   1.000
_cell.length_c   1.000
_cell.angle_alpha   90.00
_cell.angle_beta   90.00
_cell.angle_gamma   90.00
#
_symmetry.space_group_name_H-M   'P 1'
#
loop_
_entity.id
_entity.type
_entity.pdbx_description
1 polymer ?
#
loop_
_entity_poly.entity_id
_entity_poly.type
_entity_poly.pdbx_seq_one_letter_code
_entity_poly.pdbx_strand_id
1 'polypeptide(L)'
;MSNPALEAGHRDALVKQLMEARRAVAGARRGHDETAEAEAHAAVDRAKVALGERGPVWWDDGTPDLNRHMARTTPYADWFAGLD
;
A
#
# COMPACT_ATOMS: atom_id res chain seq x y z
N MET A 1 0.22 -1.63 -6.79
CA MET A 1 1.28 -1.75 -7.81
C MET A 1 2.27 -0.65 -7.53
N SER A 2 3.59 -0.90 -7.53
CA SER A 2 4.58 0.17 -7.32
C SER A 2 4.74 1.00 -8.59
N ASN A 3 5.09 2.27 -8.44
CA ASN A 3 5.30 3.19 -9.55
C ASN A 3 6.51 2.72 -10.40
N PRO A 4 6.31 2.38 -11.69
CA PRO A 4 7.38 1.89 -12.56
C PRO A 4 8.39 2.97 -12.93
N ALA A 5 8.06 4.25 -12.76
CA ALA A 5 8.96 5.37 -13.03
C ALA A 5 10.02 5.59 -11.94
N LEU A 6 9.95 4.86 -10.81
CA LEU A 6 10.97 4.92 -9.77
C LEU A 6 12.28 4.31 -10.26
N GLU A 7 13.38 5.03 -10.05
CA GLU A 7 14.72 4.48 -10.25
C GLU A 7 14.89 3.21 -9.40
N ALA A 8 15.51 2.17 -9.97
CA ALA A 8 15.63 0.86 -9.32
C ALA A 8 16.26 0.94 -7.92
N GLY A 9 17.32 1.74 -7.75
CA GLY A 9 17.96 1.94 -6.43
C GLY A 9 17.04 2.60 -5.41
N HIS A 10 16.26 3.58 -5.83
CA HIS A 10 15.29 4.26 -4.98
C HIS A 10 14.14 3.30 -4.60
N ARG A 11 13.63 2.54 -5.56
CA ARG A 11 12.59 1.53 -5.32
C ARG A 11 13.05 0.48 -4.31
N ASP A 12 14.27 -0.03 -4.45
CA ASP A 12 14.81 -1.05 -3.55
C ASP A 12 15.00 -0.50 -2.13
N ALA A 13 15.43 0.76 -1.99
CA ALA A 13 15.51 1.43 -0.71
C ALA A 13 14.12 1.57 -0.04
N LEU A 14 13.10 1.95 -0.79
CA LEU A 14 11.72 2.04 -0.28
C LEU A 14 11.13 0.67 0.09
N VAL A 15 11.43 -0.37 -0.69
CA VAL A 15 11.02 -1.76 -0.34
C VAL A 15 11.69 -2.20 0.96
N LYS A 16 12.98 -1.89 1.17
CA LYS A 16 13.67 -2.18 2.44
C LYS A 16 12.99 -1.46 3.62
N GLN A 17 12.71 -0.17 3.48
CA GLN A 17 12.00 0.62 4.50
C GLN A 17 10.61 0.04 4.81
N LEU A 18 9.85 -0.38 3.79
CA LEU A 18 8.55 -1.02 3.96
C LEU A 18 8.67 -2.33 4.76
N MET A 19 9.67 -3.16 4.46
CA MET A 19 9.88 -4.43 5.16
C MET A 19 10.36 -4.22 6.61
N GLU A 20 11.20 -3.21 6.86
CA GLU A 20 11.58 -2.80 8.21
C GLU A 20 10.38 -2.33 9.03
N ALA A 21 9.53 -1.45 8.47
CA ALA A 21 8.32 -0.98 9.13
C ALA A 21 7.35 -2.12 9.45
N ARG A 22 7.19 -3.10 8.55
CA ARG A 22 6.37 -4.31 8.81
C ARG A 22 6.93 -5.16 9.96
N ARG A 23 8.25 -5.31 10.05
CA ARG A 23 8.88 -6.00 11.19
C ARG A 23 8.67 -5.24 12.49
N ALA A 24 8.72 -3.91 12.46
CA ALA A 24 8.43 -3.06 13.62
C ALA A 24 6.99 -3.23 14.12
N VAL A 25 5.99 -3.29 13.23
CA VAL A 25 4.60 -3.61 13.59
C VAL A 25 4.52 -4.95 14.33
N ALA A 26 5.17 -5.99 13.78
CA ALA A 26 5.17 -7.31 14.42
C ALA A 26 5.89 -7.31 15.78
N GLY A 27 6.95 -6.51 15.93
CA GLY A 27 7.65 -6.30 17.20
C GLY A 27 6.77 -5.62 18.24
N ALA A 28 6.16 -4.49 17.88
CA ALA A 28 5.26 -3.73 18.74
C ALA A 28 4.08 -4.56 19.25
N ARG A 29 3.45 -5.34 18.37
CA ARG A 29 2.37 -6.28 18.74
C ARG A 29 2.79 -7.33 19.75
N ARG A 30 3.98 -7.92 19.57
CA ARG A 30 4.52 -8.90 20.54
C ARG A 30 4.85 -8.26 21.88
N GLY A 31 5.27 -6.99 21.87
CA GLY A 31 5.54 -6.22 23.08
C GLY A 31 4.31 -5.59 23.72
N HIS A 32 3.13 -5.69 23.10
CA HIS A 32 1.92 -4.95 23.49
C HIS A 32 2.14 -3.44 23.61
N ASP A 33 3.00 -2.87 22.75
CA ASP A 33 3.28 -1.44 22.71
C ASP A 33 2.41 -0.76 21.64
N GLU A 34 1.30 -0.19 22.08
CA GLU A 34 0.32 0.46 21.20
C GLU A 34 0.87 1.69 20.49
N THR A 35 1.78 2.44 21.14
CA THR A 35 2.38 3.64 20.55
C THR A 35 3.35 3.25 19.46
N ALA A 36 4.24 2.28 19.72
CA ALA A 36 5.14 1.74 18.72
C ALA A 36 4.39 1.08 17.55
N GLU A 37 3.23 0.44 17.81
CA GLU A 37 2.40 -0.13 16.75
C GLU A 37 1.81 0.97 15.85
N ALA A 38 1.29 2.05 16.42
CA ALA A 38 0.76 3.18 15.67
C ALA A 38 1.84 3.86 14.81
N GLU A 39 3.03 4.08 15.37
CA GLU A 39 4.17 4.65 14.65
C GLU A 39 4.64 3.75 13.50
N ALA A 40 4.71 2.44 13.75
CA ALA A 40 5.09 1.47 12.73
C ALA A 40 4.05 1.39 11.59
N HIS A 41 2.76 1.47 11.90
CA HIS A 41 1.70 1.58 10.89
C HIS A 41 1.82 2.86 10.06
N ALA A 42 2.13 4.00 10.69
CA ALA A 42 2.38 5.25 9.98
C ALA A 42 3.61 5.15 9.06
N ALA A 43 4.67 4.47 9.50
CA ALA A 43 5.85 4.21 8.67
C ALA A 43 5.53 3.32 7.46
N VAL A 44 4.72 2.27 7.63
CA VAL A 44 4.22 1.44 6.52
C VAL A 44 3.45 2.29 5.52
N ASP A 45 2.58 3.18 5.97
CA ASP A 45 1.79 4.02 5.09
C ASP A 45 2.67 4.96 4.25
N ARG A 46 3.62 5.66 4.89
CA ARG A 46 4.58 6.53 4.19
C ARG A 46 5.38 5.78 3.12
N ALA A 47 5.90 4.59 3.45
CA ALA A 47 6.67 3.78 2.50
C ALA A 47 5.80 3.35 1.30
N LYS A 48 4.54 2.99 1.54
CA LYS A 48 3.59 2.63 0.46
C LYS A 48 3.24 3.81 -0.43
N VAL A 49 3.03 5.00 0.15
CA VAL A 49 2.79 6.22 -0.63
C VAL A 49 4.00 6.55 -1.50
N ALA A 50 5.21 6.50 -0.93
CA ALA A 50 6.44 6.73 -1.69
C ALA A 50 6.66 5.70 -2.81
N LEU A 51 6.28 4.44 -2.59
CA LEU A 51 6.30 3.39 -3.62
C LEU A 51 5.23 3.58 -4.71
N GLY A 52 4.26 4.49 -4.53
CA GLY A 52 3.10 4.62 -5.40
C GLY A 52 2.07 3.49 -5.24
N GLU A 53 2.14 2.71 -4.15
CA GLU A 53 1.13 1.70 -3.80
C GLU A 53 -0.13 2.33 -3.16
N ARG A 54 -0.02 3.57 -2.68
CA ARG A 54 -1.09 4.37 -2.06
C ARG A 54 -0.91 5.84 -2.46
N GLY A 55 -1.96 6.63 -2.30
CA GLY A 55 -1.94 8.06 -2.64
C GLY A 55 -2.28 8.29 -4.11
N PRO A 56 -1.91 9.45 -4.69
CA PRO A 56 -2.16 9.74 -6.09
C PRO A 56 -1.63 8.63 -6.99
N VAL A 57 -2.45 8.24 -7.96
CA VAL A 57 -2.09 7.25 -8.96
C VAL A 57 -0.92 7.76 -9.79
N TRP A 58 -0.04 6.86 -10.20
CA TRP A 58 1.12 7.20 -11.01
C TRP A 58 0.84 7.18 -12.52
N TRP A 59 -0.34 6.69 -12.94
CA TRP A 59 -0.79 6.73 -14.34
C TRP A 59 -1.56 8.02 -14.64
N ASP A 60 -1.54 8.45 -15.90
CA ASP A 60 -2.12 9.70 -16.39
C ASP A 60 -3.31 9.51 -17.35
N ASP A 61 -3.72 8.27 -17.59
CA ASP A 61 -4.81 7.91 -18.52
C ASP A 61 -6.23 8.27 -18.01
N GLY A 62 -6.33 8.88 -16.83
CA GLY A 62 -7.59 9.31 -16.23
C GLY A 62 -8.43 8.18 -15.63
N THR A 63 -7.92 6.95 -15.59
CA THR A 63 -8.65 5.84 -14.96
C THR A 63 -8.72 6.02 -13.43
N PRO A 64 -9.86 5.69 -12.80
CA PRO A 64 -10.06 5.90 -11.37
C PRO A 64 -9.20 4.95 -10.52
N ASP A 65 -8.72 5.43 -9.37
CA ASP A 65 -8.12 4.55 -8.36
C ASP A 65 -9.20 3.70 -7.68
N LEU A 66 -9.22 2.40 -8.00
CA LEU A 66 -10.14 1.44 -7.38
C LEU A 66 -9.48 0.68 -6.22
N ASN A 67 -8.28 1.06 -5.78
CA ASN A 67 -7.65 0.45 -4.60
C ASN A 67 -8.52 0.64 -3.36
N ARG A 68 -8.66 -0.43 -2.56
CA ARG A 68 -9.48 -0.47 -1.33
C ARG A 68 -10.98 -0.28 -1.55
N HIS A 69 -11.47 -0.31 -2.79
CA HIS A 69 -12.89 -0.46 -3.11
C HIS A 69 -13.26 -1.94 -3.26
N MET A 70 -14.43 -2.33 -2.76
CA MET A 70 -14.95 -3.69 -3.00
C MET A 70 -15.38 -3.81 -4.46
N ALA A 71 -15.11 -4.93 -5.14
CA ALA A 71 -15.48 -5.12 -6.55
C ALA A 71 -16.96 -4.81 -6.84
N ARG A 72 -17.86 -5.20 -5.91
CA ARG A 72 -19.32 -4.90 -5.98
C ARG A 72 -19.67 -3.40 -5.96
N THR A 73 -18.75 -2.52 -5.61
CA THR A 73 -18.93 -1.05 -5.56
C THR A 73 -18.10 -0.32 -6.61
N THR A 74 -17.56 -1.04 -7.60
CA THR A 74 -16.77 -0.47 -8.70
C THR A 74 -17.43 -0.79 -10.05
N PRO A 75 -16.92 -0.27 -11.18
CA PRO A 75 -17.40 -0.65 -12.51
C PRO A 75 -17.30 -2.16 -12.82
N TYR A 76 -16.60 -2.93 -11.99
CA TYR A 76 -16.48 -4.39 -12.12
C TYR A 76 -17.61 -5.16 -11.42
N ALA A 77 -18.62 -4.49 -10.89
CA ALA A 77 -19.68 -5.11 -10.10
C ALA A 77 -20.43 -6.21 -10.87
N ASP A 78 -20.85 -5.95 -12.11
CA ASP A 78 -21.63 -6.90 -12.91
C ASP A 78 -20.81 -8.13 -13.29
N TRP A 79 -19.54 -7.94 -13.65
CA TRP A 79 -18.61 -9.04 -13.88
C TRP A 79 -18.41 -9.88 -12.61
N PHE A 80 -18.15 -9.23 -11.46
CA PHE A 80 -17.94 -9.90 -10.19
C PHE A 80 -19.17 -10.69 -9.73
N ALA A 81 -20.37 -10.18 -10.00
CA ALA A 81 -21.63 -10.87 -9.70
C ALA A 81 -21.87 -12.13 -10.56
N GLY A 82 -21.19 -12.24 -11.71
CA GLY A 82 -21.27 -13.39 -12.62
C GLY A 82 -20.13 -14.42 -12.43
N LEU A 83 -19.27 -14.25 -11.42
CA LEU A 83 -18.29 -15.25 -11.02
C LEU A 83 -18.94 -16.20 -10.00
N ASP A 84 -19.30 -17.40 -10.44
CA ASP A 84 -19.69 -18.52 -9.56
C ASP A 84 -18.49 -19.12 -8.81
#